data_AF-A0A660SFN1-F1
#
_entry.id   AF-A0A660SFN1-F1
#
_cell.length_a   1.000
_cell.length_b   1.000
_cell.length_c   1.000
_cell.angle_alpha   90.00
_cell.angle_beta   90.00
_cell.angle_gamma   90.00
#
_symmetry.space_group_name_H-M   'P 1'
#
loop_
_entity.id
_entity.type
_entity.pdbx_description
1 polymer ?
#
loop_
_entity_poly.entity_id
_entity_poly.type
_entity_poly.pdbx_seq_one_letter_code
_entity_poly.pdbx_strand_id
1 'polypeptide(L)'
;IAGDFGLLYKVIKDRFNIGVSLQNFGPNINYLQSESSDPLPRLVRLGFAYTPIKDSLNQLSIATDFIKVLVFGSDSSGATVMEIVKDELYDTWVGTGIEYTYYNFLMARIGYFLDVAGVRKGFTYGGGIKIKQFTIDIGVDSDIYDFQTSNYRVSLSYRF
;
A
#
# COMPACT_ATOMS: atom_id res chain seq x y z
N ILE A 1 21.30 9.00 4.42
CA ILE A 1 20.72 9.11 3.06
C ILE A 1 20.23 7.73 2.67
N ALA A 2 18.99 7.61 2.22
CA ALA A 2 18.44 6.36 1.72
C ALA A 2 17.97 6.55 0.28
N GLY A 3 17.91 5.47 -0.48
CA GLY A 3 17.38 5.44 -1.83
C GLY A 3 16.21 4.47 -1.94
N ASP A 4 15.38 4.73 -2.95
CA ASP A 4 14.23 3.91 -3.30
C ASP A 4 14.35 3.47 -4.76
N PHE A 5 13.89 2.26 -5.05
CA PHE A 5 13.85 1.68 -6.39
C PHE A 5 12.46 1.14 -6.68
N GLY A 6 11.97 1.33 -7.90
CA GLY A 6 10.66 0.84 -8.32
C GLY A 6 10.64 0.42 -9.77
N LEU A 7 9.92 -0.66 -10.07
CA LEU A 7 9.67 -1.16 -11.42
C LEU A 7 8.18 -1.41 -11.59
N LEU A 8 7.62 -0.89 -12.70
CA LEU A 8 6.24 -1.15 -13.11
C LEU A 8 6.25 -1.82 -14.48
N TYR A 9 5.66 -3.01 -14.54
CA TYR A 9 5.49 -3.77 -15.77
C TYR A 9 4.02 -3.81 -16.19
N LYS A 10 3.72 -3.37 -17.41
CA LYS A 10 2.37 -3.37 -18.00
C LYS A 10 2.17 -4.66 -18.78
N VAL A 11 1.71 -5.71 -18.11
CA VAL A 11 1.48 -7.04 -18.71
C VAL A 11 0.46 -6.94 -19.84
N ILE A 12 -0.66 -6.25 -19.58
CA ILE A 12 -1.66 -5.93 -20.60
C ILE A 12 -1.84 -4.42 -20.53
N LYS A 13 -1.47 -3.74 -21.62
CA LYS A 13 -1.55 -2.27 -21.70
C LYS A 13 -2.92 -1.78 -21.25
N ASP A 14 -2.92 -0.83 -20.31
CA ASP A 14 -4.12 -0.18 -19.78
C ASP A 14 -5.08 -1.07 -18.98
N ARG A 15 -4.77 -2.35 -18.78
CA ARG A 15 -5.66 -3.34 -18.16
C ARG A 15 -5.02 -4.10 -17.02
N PHE A 16 -3.79 -4.58 -17.15
CA PHE A 16 -3.14 -5.37 -16.10
C PHE A 16 -1.70 -4.94 -15.91
N ASN A 17 -1.36 -4.56 -14.68
CA ASN A 17 -0.04 -4.09 -14.31
C ASN A 17 0.46 -4.84 -13.06
N ILE A 18 1.77 -5.05 -13.00
CA ILE A 18 2.48 -5.57 -11.85
C ILE A 18 3.57 -4.56 -11.48
N GLY A 19 3.67 -4.23 -10.20
CA GLY A 19 4.66 -3.29 -9.69
C GLY A 19 5.47 -3.91 -8.56
N VAL A 20 6.75 -3.58 -8.49
CA VAL A 20 7.60 -3.89 -7.33
C VAL A 20 8.33 -2.62 -6.91
N SER A 21 8.48 -2.40 -5.60
CA SER A 21 9.33 -1.33 -5.08
C SER A 21 10.10 -1.77 -3.84
N LEU A 22 11.31 -1.24 -3.71
CA LEU A 22 12.19 -1.32 -2.56
C LEU A 22 12.36 0.10 -2.02
N GLN A 23 12.09 0.32 -0.73
CA GLN A 23 12.13 1.65 -0.12
C GLN A 23 13.04 1.65 1.11
N ASN A 24 13.56 2.84 1.44
CA ASN A 24 14.43 3.12 2.58
C ASN A 24 15.74 2.31 2.57
N PHE A 25 16.30 2.05 1.38
CA PHE A 25 17.57 1.33 1.28
C PHE A 25 18.75 2.27 1.53
N GLY A 26 19.38 2.16 2.70
CA GLY A 26 20.48 3.01 3.13
C GLY A 26 21.17 2.51 4.40
N PRO A 27 22.23 3.22 4.85
CA PRO A 27 22.92 2.91 6.10
C PRO A 27 22.00 3.11 7.31
N ASN A 28 22.33 2.42 8.39
CA ASN A 28 21.66 2.56 9.69
C ASN A 28 21.78 3.99 10.23
N ILE A 29 20.82 4.39 11.06
CA ILE A 29 20.82 5.67 11.77
C ILE A 29 21.62 5.49 13.07
N ASN A 30 22.53 6.42 13.34
CA ASN A 30 23.24 6.48 14.62
C ASN A 30 22.72 7.66 15.42
N TYR A 31 22.25 7.41 16.64
CA TYR A 31 21.90 8.47 17.57
C TYR A 31 23.13 8.82 18.40
N LEU A 32 23.32 10.11 18.67
CA LEU A 32 24.50 10.61 19.41
C LEU A 32 24.65 10.00 20.82
N GLN A 33 23.61 9.37 21.35
CA GLN A 33 23.56 8.76 22.68
C GLN A 33 23.55 7.23 22.67
N SER A 34 23.61 6.57 21.50
CA SER A 34 23.62 5.11 21.40
C SER A 34 24.99 4.60 20.92
N GLU A 35 25.52 3.58 21.61
CA GLU A 35 26.72 2.86 21.16
C GLU A 35 26.44 1.93 19.96
N SER A 36 25.16 1.70 19.65
CA SER A 36 24.67 0.88 18.55
C SER A 36 23.93 1.71 17.49
N SER A 37 23.99 1.22 16.24
CA SER A 37 23.28 1.78 15.08
C SER A 37 21.90 1.13 14.91
N ASP A 38 20.87 1.92 14.62
CA ASP A 38 19.51 1.43 14.39
C ASP A 38 19.22 1.27 12.88
N PRO A 39 18.73 0.12 12.41
CA PRO A 39 18.44 -0.09 11.00
C PRO A 39 17.24 0.73 10.52
N LEU A 40 17.32 1.22 9.28
CA LEU A 40 16.17 1.82 8.60
C LEU A 40 15.04 0.80 8.36
N PRO A 41 13.77 1.22 8.38
CA PRO A 41 12.64 0.36 8.01
C PRO A 41 12.63 0.13 6.50
N ARG A 42 13.44 -0.82 6.04
CA ARG A 42 13.51 -1.23 4.63
C ARG A 42 12.19 -1.88 4.26
N LEU A 43 11.58 -1.46 3.16
CA LEU A 43 10.24 -1.92 2.77
C LEU A 43 10.30 -2.53 1.37
N VAL A 44 9.66 -3.69 1.20
CA VAL A 44 9.35 -4.24 -0.12
C VAL A 44 7.86 -4.14 -0.33
N ARG A 45 7.46 -3.71 -1.53
CA ARG A 45 6.07 -3.76 -1.98
C ARG A 45 5.98 -4.50 -3.30
N LEU A 46 5.04 -5.43 -3.39
CA LEU A 46 4.60 -6.08 -4.62
C LEU A 46 3.13 -5.73 -4.84
N GLY A 47 2.81 -5.16 -5.98
CA GLY A 47 1.47 -4.68 -6.31
C GLY A 47 0.95 -5.27 -7.61
N PHE A 48 -0.34 -5.55 -7.65
CA PHE A 48 -1.08 -6.01 -8.82
C PHE A 48 -2.27 -5.08 -9.05
N ALA A 49 -2.49 -4.66 -10.29
CA ALA A 49 -3.63 -3.82 -10.64
C ALA A 49 -4.31 -4.32 -11.91
N TYR A 50 -5.62 -4.53 -11.84
CA TYR A 50 -6.45 -5.01 -12.94
C TYR A 50 -7.65 -4.08 -13.18
N THR A 51 -7.88 -3.68 -14.43
CA THR A 51 -8.96 -2.78 -14.85
C THR A 51 -9.91 -3.50 -15.81
N PRO A 52 -10.86 -4.30 -15.28
CA PRO A 52 -11.79 -5.07 -16.12
C PRO A 52 -12.71 -4.19 -16.98
N ILE A 53 -13.12 -3.02 -16.48
CA ILE A 53 -14.00 -2.08 -17.20
C ILE A 53 -13.21 -0.80 -17.46
N LYS A 54 -13.13 -0.38 -18.73
CA LYS A 54 -12.45 0.85 -19.14
C LYS A 54 -13.05 1.36 -20.44
N ASP A 55 -14.05 2.20 -20.30
CA ASP A 55 -14.76 2.86 -21.40
C ASP A 55 -14.71 4.39 -21.22
N SER A 56 -15.38 5.15 -22.08
CA SER A 56 -15.42 6.62 -21.98
C SER A 56 -16.16 7.13 -20.74
N LEU A 57 -17.14 6.35 -20.24
CA LEU A 57 -17.98 6.74 -19.10
C LEU A 57 -17.59 6.01 -17.81
N ASN A 58 -17.18 4.76 -17.88
CA ASN A 58 -17.00 3.91 -16.70
C ASN A 58 -15.60 3.31 -16.67
N GLN A 59 -14.94 3.39 -15.51
CA GLN A 59 -13.71 2.66 -15.26
C GLN A 59 -13.80 1.96 -13.90
N LEU A 60 -13.57 0.65 -13.88
CA LEU A 60 -13.47 -0.16 -12.67
C LEU A 60 -12.05 -0.71 -12.60
N SER A 61 -11.35 -0.41 -11.51
CA SER A 61 -10.00 -0.92 -11.23
C SER A 61 -9.99 -1.65 -9.89
N ILE A 62 -9.23 -2.73 -9.84
CA ILE A 62 -9.01 -3.56 -8.66
C ILE A 62 -7.50 -3.59 -8.45
N ALA A 63 -7.06 -3.39 -7.21
CA ALA A 63 -5.65 -3.43 -6.87
C ALA A 63 -5.42 -4.23 -5.59
N THR A 64 -4.32 -4.97 -5.55
CA THR A 64 -3.84 -5.66 -4.35
C THR A 64 -2.36 -5.39 -4.19
N ASP A 65 -1.96 -4.96 -2.99
CA ASP A 65 -0.58 -4.72 -2.60
C ASP A 65 -0.20 -5.63 -1.42
N PHE A 66 0.96 -6.26 -1.53
CA PHE A 66 1.64 -6.97 -0.45
C PHE A 66 2.84 -6.13 -0.04
N ILE A 67 2.92 -5.73 1.23
CA ILE A 67 3.95 -4.85 1.75
C ILE A 67 4.60 -5.55 2.94
N LYS A 68 5.93 -5.65 2.93
CA LYS A 68 6.69 -6.25 4.03
C LYS A 68 7.80 -5.32 4.47
N VAL A 69 7.98 -5.19 5.78
CA VAL A 69 9.16 -4.56 6.37
C VAL A 69 10.27 -5.61 6.47
N LEU A 70 11.43 -5.32 5.89
CA LEU A 70 12.62 -6.15 5.98
C LEU A 70 13.43 -5.77 7.21
N VAL A 71 13.08 -6.33 8.36
CA VAL A 71 13.95 -6.33 9.53
C VAL A 71 14.65 -7.69 9.59
N PHE A 72 15.97 -7.71 9.51
CA PHE A 72 16.75 -8.94 9.60
C PHE A 72 16.83 -9.35 11.07
N GLY A 73 16.10 -10.40 11.45
CA GLY A 73 16.11 -10.91 12.82
C GLY A 73 15.14 -12.05 13.03
N SER A 74 15.40 -13.20 12.42
CA SER A 74 14.84 -14.47 12.87
C SER A 74 15.83 -15.59 12.58
N ASP A 75 16.47 -16.09 13.63
CA ASP A 75 17.22 -17.33 13.61
C ASP A 75 16.22 -18.49 13.42
N SER A 76 15.91 -18.84 12.17
CA SER A 76 15.05 -19.98 11.82
C SER A 76 15.79 -21.32 11.92
N SER A 77 16.60 -21.50 12.97
CA SER A 77 17.32 -22.76 13.21
C SER A 77 16.34 -23.83 13.70
N GLY A 78 15.81 -24.64 12.77
CA GLY A 78 14.97 -25.81 13.06
C GLY A 78 13.50 -25.72 12.67
N ALA A 79 13.05 -24.59 12.10
CA ALA A 79 11.65 -24.43 11.65
C ALA A 79 11.39 -25.17 10.33
N THR A 80 10.18 -25.73 10.19
CA THR A 80 9.74 -26.31 8.92
C THR A 80 9.44 -25.21 7.88
N VAL A 81 9.53 -25.53 6.59
CA VAL A 81 9.21 -24.58 5.49
C VAL A 81 7.81 -23.97 5.66
N MET A 82 6.85 -24.73 6.19
CA MET A 82 5.49 -24.25 6.41
C MET A 82 5.40 -23.21 7.55
N GLU A 83 6.17 -23.37 8.62
CA GLU A 83 6.22 -22.40 9.72
C GLU A 83 6.87 -21.10 9.25
N ILE A 84 7.98 -21.20 8.52
CA ILE A 84 8.63 -20.04 7.89
C ILE A 84 7.63 -19.29 7.01
N VAL A 85 6.89 -19.98 6.13
CA VAL A 85 5.90 -19.30 5.27
C VAL A 85 4.77 -18.66 6.07
N LYS A 86 4.29 -19.30 7.15
CA LYS A 86 3.22 -18.73 7.97
C LYS A 86 3.67 -17.47 8.70
N ASP A 87 4.84 -17.49 9.30
CA ASP A 87 5.40 -16.33 10.01
C ASP A 87 5.66 -15.18 9.03
N GLU A 88 6.18 -15.50 7.86
CA GLU A 88 6.39 -14.55 6.77
C GLU A 88 5.09 -13.89 6.29
N LEU A 89 3.99 -14.66 6.19
CA LEU A 89 2.67 -14.13 5.83
C LEU A 89 2.02 -13.34 6.96
N TYR A 90 2.33 -13.66 8.22
CA TYR A 90 1.76 -12.98 9.39
C TYR A 90 2.22 -11.52 9.52
N ASP A 91 3.48 -11.26 9.18
CA ASP A 91 4.08 -9.91 9.20
C ASP A 91 3.91 -9.13 7.88
N THR A 92 3.29 -9.75 6.88
CA THR A 92 3.03 -9.09 5.59
C THR A 92 1.73 -8.31 5.64
N TRP A 93 1.79 -7.01 5.34
CA TRP A 93 0.60 -6.18 5.16
C TRP A 93 -0.01 -6.44 3.80
N VAL A 94 -1.33 -6.64 3.75
CA VAL A 94 -2.08 -6.87 2.52
C VAL A 94 -3.17 -5.82 2.40
N GLY A 95 -3.09 -4.99 1.36
CA GLY A 95 -4.14 -4.06 1.01
C GLY A 95 -4.83 -4.52 -0.27
N THR A 96 -6.16 -4.63 -0.28
CA THR A 96 -6.93 -4.87 -1.51
C THR A 96 -8.01 -3.81 -1.64
N GLY A 97 -8.18 -3.25 -2.84
CA GLY A 97 -9.11 -2.18 -3.09
C GLY A 97 -9.73 -2.20 -4.47
N ILE A 98 -10.88 -1.56 -4.56
CA ILE A 98 -11.64 -1.34 -5.78
C ILE A 98 -11.85 0.16 -5.93
N GLU A 99 -11.56 0.68 -7.13
CA GLU A 99 -11.85 2.04 -7.54
C GLU A 99 -12.83 2.02 -8.71
N TYR A 100 -13.93 2.75 -8.56
CA TYR A 100 -14.87 3.02 -9.64
C TYR A 100 -14.83 4.51 -9.98
N THR A 101 -14.63 4.82 -11.25
CA THR A 101 -14.64 6.19 -11.77
C THR A 101 -15.75 6.34 -12.80
N TYR A 102 -16.62 7.32 -12.57
CA TYR A 102 -17.67 7.72 -13.49
C TYR A 102 -17.32 9.04 -14.19
N TYR A 103 -17.36 9.00 -15.52
CA TYR A 103 -17.14 10.10 -16.45
C TYR A 103 -15.85 10.88 -16.19
N ASN A 104 -14.83 10.19 -15.65
CA ASN A 104 -13.54 10.74 -15.24
C ASN A 104 -13.62 11.96 -14.28
N PHE A 105 -14.79 12.21 -13.67
CA PHE A 105 -14.99 13.29 -12.70
C PHE A 105 -15.33 12.78 -11.31
N LEU A 106 -16.11 11.71 -11.17
CA LEU A 106 -16.52 11.17 -9.88
C LEU A 106 -15.80 9.85 -9.61
N MET A 107 -15.17 9.74 -8.46
CA MET A 107 -14.39 8.57 -8.05
C MET A 107 -14.93 8.07 -6.73
N ALA A 108 -15.15 6.76 -6.63
CA ALA A 108 -15.52 6.06 -5.42
C ALA A 108 -14.54 4.91 -5.18
N ARG A 109 -14.11 4.74 -3.94
CA ARG A 109 -13.10 3.76 -3.54
C ARG A 109 -13.57 3.02 -2.30
N ILE A 110 -13.39 1.72 -2.34
CA ILE A 110 -13.53 0.84 -1.17
C ILE A 110 -12.30 -0.05 -1.13
N GLY A 111 -11.81 -0.32 0.07
CA GLY A 111 -10.69 -1.22 0.27
C GLY A 111 -10.81 -1.97 1.57
N TYR A 112 -9.97 -2.98 1.71
CA TYR A 112 -9.79 -3.76 2.90
C TYR A 112 -8.30 -3.90 3.16
N PHE A 113 -7.87 -3.48 4.34
CA PHE A 113 -6.48 -3.56 4.77
C PHE A 113 -6.34 -4.65 5.82
N LEU A 114 -5.27 -5.42 5.74
CA LEU A 114 -4.94 -6.51 6.63
C LEU A 114 -3.48 -6.39 7.06
N ASP A 115 -3.26 -6.27 8.36
CA ASP A 115 -1.97 -6.37 9.02
C ASP A 115 -2.19 -7.08 10.35
N VAL A 116 -1.78 -8.35 10.41
CA VAL A 116 -2.06 -9.21 11.56
C VAL A 116 -1.11 -8.89 12.71
N ALA A 117 0.17 -8.66 12.41
CA ALA A 117 1.18 -8.30 13.40
C ALA A 117 0.91 -6.94 14.06
N GLY A 118 0.48 -5.94 13.28
CA GLY A 118 0.13 -4.63 13.80
C GLY A 118 -1.30 -4.49 14.32
N VAL A 119 -2.11 -5.56 14.25
CA VAL A 119 -3.53 -5.56 14.64
C VAL A 119 -4.31 -4.43 13.93
N ARG A 120 -4.06 -4.27 12.63
CA ARG A 120 -4.77 -3.30 11.78
C ARG A 120 -5.52 -4.04 10.69
N LYS A 121 -6.83 -4.17 10.85
CA LYS A 121 -7.68 -4.89 9.90
C LYS A 121 -9.02 -4.20 9.76
N GLY A 122 -9.45 -3.94 8.53
CA GLY A 122 -10.74 -3.28 8.33
C GLY A 122 -10.95 -2.68 6.97
N PHE A 123 -12.12 -2.08 6.81
CA PHE A 123 -12.49 -1.41 5.58
C PHE A 123 -11.92 0.01 5.53
N THR A 124 -11.62 0.45 4.30
CA THR A 124 -11.27 1.82 3.99
C THR A 124 -12.23 2.32 2.92
N TYR A 125 -12.64 3.58 3.03
CA TYR A 125 -13.53 4.20 2.06
C TYR A 125 -12.88 5.46 1.52
N GLY A 126 -13.19 5.80 0.27
CA GLY A 126 -12.73 7.03 -0.31
C GLY A 126 -13.64 7.51 -1.41
N GLY A 127 -13.59 8.81 -1.64
CA GLY A 127 -14.29 9.46 -2.72
C GLY A 127 -13.44 10.59 -3.26
N GLY A 128 -13.65 10.95 -4.52
CA GLY A 128 -12.97 12.10 -5.08
C GLY A 128 -13.71 12.69 -6.25
N ILE A 129 -13.46 13.97 -6.46
CA ILE A 129 -14.03 14.72 -7.58
C ILE A 129 -12.89 15.39 -8.34
N LYS A 130 -12.92 15.25 -9.66
CA LYS A 130 -12.00 15.90 -10.58
C LYS A 130 -12.73 16.95 -11.40
N ILE A 131 -12.28 18.19 -11.31
CA ILE A 131 -12.83 19.34 -12.04
C ILE A 131 -11.69 20.01 -12.80
N LYS A 132 -11.67 19.82 -14.11
CA LYS A 132 -10.59 20.32 -15.00
C LYS A 132 -9.21 19.88 -14.49
N GLN A 133 -8.35 20.81 -14.09
CA GLN A 133 -7.00 20.57 -13.58
C GLN A 133 -6.96 20.22 -12.07
N PHE A 134 -8.06 20.40 -11.35
CA PHE A 134 -8.12 20.18 -9.90
C PHE A 134 -8.70 18.80 -9.57
N THR A 135 -8.16 18.16 -8.55
CA THR A 135 -8.72 16.94 -7.97
C THR A 135 -8.78 17.09 -6.46
N ILE A 136 -9.94 16.81 -5.88
CA ILE A 136 -10.17 16.77 -4.44
C ILE A 136 -10.49 15.32 -4.08
N ASP A 137 -9.79 14.77 -3.10
CA ASP A 137 -10.01 13.41 -2.61
C ASP A 137 -10.18 13.41 -1.09
N ILE A 138 -11.09 12.56 -0.62
CA ILE A 138 -11.32 12.27 0.79
C ILE A 138 -11.18 10.77 0.98
N GLY A 139 -10.47 10.36 2.03
CA GLY A 139 -10.32 8.98 2.47
C GLY A 139 -10.63 8.84 3.95
N VAL A 140 -11.20 7.70 4.32
CA VAL A 140 -11.53 7.30 5.68
C VAL A 140 -10.97 5.90 5.90
N ASP A 141 -10.17 5.75 6.94
CA ASP A 141 -9.57 4.47 7.33
C ASP A 141 -9.83 4.14 8.81
N SER A 142 -10.78 4.83 9.45
CA SER A 142 -11.05 4.66 10.88
C SER A 142 -11.33 3.22 11.30
N ASP A 143 -11.96 2.43 10.42
CA ASP A 143 -12.36 1.05 10.71
C ASP A 143 -11.19 0.05 10.67
N ILE A 144 -9.98 0.48 10.32
CA ILE A 144 -8.80 -0.41 10.35
C ILE A 144 -8.23 -0.60 11.76
N TYR A 145 -8.57 0.28 12.70
CA TYR A 145 -8.03 0.29 14.05
C TYR A 145 -9.04 -0.30 15.05
N ASP A 146 -8.56 -1.09 16.00
CA ASP A 146 -9.40 -1.68 17.05
C ASP A 146 -9.93 -0.65 18.08
N PHE A 147 -9.40 0.57 18.07
CA PHE A 147 -9.86 1.68 18.91
C PHE A 147 -10.68 2.69 18.08
N GLN A 148 -11.66 3.33 18.72
CA GLN A 148 -12.45 4.36 18.06
C GLN A 148 -11.56 5.54 17.66
N THR A 149 -11.47 5.78 16.36
CA THR A 149 -10.74 6.90 15.78
C THR A 149 -11.59 7.58 14.71
N SER A 150 -11.32 8.85 14.48
CA SER A 150 -11.93 9.65 13.42
C SER A 150 -10.81 10.14 12.52
N ASN A 151 -10.31 9.25 11.67
CA ASN A 151 -9.23 9.57 10.76
C ASN A 151 -9.77 9.85 9.36
N TYR A 152 -9.71 11.13 8.99
CA TYR A 152 -10.12 11.64 7.69
C TYR A 152 -8.89 12.22 7.00
N ARG A 153 -8.58 11.70 5.81
CA ARG A 153 -7.54 12.25 4.96
C ARG A 153 -8.17 13.07 3.86
N VAL A 154 -7.83 14.35 3.76
CA VAL A 154 -8.24 15.24 2.67
C VAL A 154 -7.02 15.61 1.85
N SER A 155 -7.14 15.58 0.53
CA SER A 155 -6.06 15.99 -0.37
C SER A 155 -6.58 16.82 -1.55
N LEU A 156 -5.77 17.78 -1.98
CA LEU A 156 -6.00 18.63 -3.14
C LEU A 156 -4.80 18.50 -4.08
N SER A 157 -5.08 18.25 -5.36
CA SER A 157 -4.06 18.13 -6.40
C SER A 157 -4.37 19.05 -7.58
N TYR A 158 -3.32 19.60 -8.20
CA TYR A 158 -3.40 20.39 -9.42
C TYR A 158 -2.50 19.78 -10.50
N ARG A 159 -3.01 19.64 -11.72
CA ARG A 159 -2.27 19.12 -12.89
C ARG A 159 -2.17 20.19 -13.97
N PHE A 160 -0.94 20.60 -14.29
CA PHE A 160 -0.62 21.49 -15.40
C PHE A 160 -0.68 20.77 -16.75
#